data_AF-H2JGG6-F1
#
_entry.id   AF-H2JGG6-F1
#
_cell.length_a   1.000
_cell.length_b   1.000
_cell.length_c   1.000
_cell.angle_alpha   90.00
_cell.angle_beta   90.00
_cell.angle_gamma   90.00
#
_symmetry.space_group_name_H-M   'P 1'
#
loop_
_entity.id
_entity.type
_entity.pdbx_description
1 polymer ?
#
loop_
_entity_poly.entity_id
_entity_poly.type
_entity_poly.pdbx_seq_one_letter_code
_entity_poly.pdbx_strand_id
1 'polypeptide(L)'
;MSEIKGICALCKKENVFLEESHIIQKFVTRRIKKKSVTGFIRNLFEPNKVIQDSEKEYLLCSKCEGRFGIAETLFANEVFHPFKDNKIYLFDYDTWLNYFIYSVSWRTI
;
A
#
# COMPACT_ATOMS: atom_id res chain seq x y z
N MET A 1 -16.91 -11.39 -1.66
CA MET A 1 -16.22 -10.55 -0.66
C MET A 1 -16.91 -10.80 0.66
N SER A 2 -16.20 -11.36 1.64
CA SER A 2 -16.71 -11.47 3.01
C SER A 2 -16.76 -10.07 3.61
N GLU A 3 -17.93 -9.57 3.95
CA GLU A 3 -18.09 -8.30 4.64
C GLU A 3 -17.64 -8.46 6.09
N ILE A 4 -16.45 -7.95 6.43
CA ILE A 4 -15.94 -7.96 7.79
C ILE A 4 -16.28 -6.64 8.45
N LYS A 5 -17.00 -6.70 9.56
CA LYS A 5 -17.25 -5.54 10.42
C LYS A 5 -16.30 -5.54 11.60
N GLY A 6 -15.80 -4.37 11.96
CA GLY A 6 -14.92 -4.21 13.10
C GLY A 6 -14.71 -2.75 13.48
N ILE A 7 -13.62 -2.48 14.18
CA ILE A 7 -13.20 -1.14 14.56
C ILE A 7 -12.13 -0.68 13.59
N CYS A 8 -12.34 0.46 12.92
CA CYS A 8 -11.32 1.00 12.03
C CYS A 8 -10.09 1.44 12.83
N ALA A 9 -8.93 0.89 12.49
CA ALA A 9 -7.70 1.12 13.25
C ALA A 9 -7.26 2.59 13.26
N LEU A 10 -7.58 3.37 12.21
CA LEU A 10 -7.21 4.79 12.09
C LEU A 10 -8.21 5.73 12.78
N CYS A 11 -9.49 5.68 12.39
CA CYS A 11 -10.49 6.62 12.91
C CYS A 11 -11.23 6.14 14.17
N LYS A 12 -10.93 4.92 14.64
CA LYS A 12 -11.50 4.28 15.83
C LYS A 12 -13.03 4.15 15.83
N LYS A 13 -13.67 4.33 14.67
CA LYS A 13 -15.11 4.08 14.52
C LYS A 13 -15.39 2.58 14.62
N GLU A 14 -16.37 2.23 15.42
CA GLU A 14 -16.82 0.85 15.64
C GLU A 14 -17.90 0.45 14.63
N ASN A 15 -18.09 -0.86 14.47
CA ASN A 15 -19.12 -1.46 13.62
C ASN A 15 -19.10 -0.97 12.16
N VAL A 16 -17.90 -0.69 11.64
CA VAL A 16 -17.70 -0.27 10.24
C VAL A 16 -17.21 -1.45 9.41
N PHE A 17 -17.58 -1.46 8.12
CA PHE A 17 -16.99 -2.39 7.17
C PHE A 17 -15.51 -2.07 6.96
N LEU A 18 -14.68 -3.08 7.14
CA LEU A 18 -13.24 -3.01 6.93
C LEU A 18 -12.90 -3.50 5.52
N GLU A 19 -11.95 -2.83 4.90
CA GLU A 19 -11.40 -3.19 3.59
C GLU A 19 -10.02 -3.84 3.75
N GLU A 20 -9.57 -4.55 2.72
CA GLU A 20 -8.23 -5.12 2.69
C GLU A 20 -7.18 -4.01 2.49
N SER A 21 -6.57 -3.61 3.59
CA SER A 21 -5.49 -2.65 3.67
C SER A 21 -4.15 -3.30 3.29
N HIS A 22 -3.46 -2.78 2.28
CA HIS A 22 -2.12 -3.24 1.91
C HIS A 22 -1.07 -2.79 2.94
N ILE A 23 -0.27 -3.74 3.46
CA ILE A 23 0.87 -3.41 4.34
C ILE A 23 2.02 -2.80 3.52
N ILE A 24 2.37 -3.45 2.42
CA ILE A 24 3.27 -2.90 1.38
C ILE A 24 2.42 -2.26 0.28
N GLN A 25 2.68 -1.00 -0.05
CA GLN A 25 1.85 -0.24 -0.99
C GLN A 25 1.76 -0.93 -2.35
N LYS A 26 0.55 -0.99 -2.89
CA LYS A 26 0.22 -1.76 -4.11
C LYS A 26 1.08 -1.41 -5.32
N PHE A 27 1.50 -0.16 -5.46
CA PHE A 27 2.35 0.28 -6.59
C PHE A 27 3.76 -0.35 -6.54
N VAL A 28 4.29 -0.65 -5.35
CA VAL A 28 5.58 -1.33 -5.18
C VAL A 28 5.47 -2.77 -5.67
N THR A 29 4.47 -3.51 -5.17
CA THR A 29 4.19 -4.90 -5.54
C THR A 29 3.93 -5.03 -7.04
N ARG A 30 3.19 -4.10 -7.63
CA ARG A 30 2.98 -4.03 -9.10
C ARG A 30 4.28 -3.82 -9.88
N ARG A 31 5.16 -2.92 -9.42
CA ARG A 31 6.44 -2.66 -10.07
C ARG A 31 7.36 -3.88 -10.01
N ILE A 32 7.41 -4.58 -8.87
CA ILE A 32 8.17 -5.82 -8.70
C ILE A 32 7.65 -6.88 -9.68
N LYS A 33 6.34 -7.11 -9.72
CA LYS A 33 5.72 -8.07 -10.67
C LYS A 33 6.07 -7.74 -12.12
N LYS A 34 5.96 -6.47 -12.52
CA LYS A 34 6.29 -6.03 -13.89
C LYS A 34 7.76 -6.27 -14.26
N LYS A 35 8.68 -6.25 -13.29
CA LYS A 35 10.12 -6.53 -13.50
C LYS A 35 10.51 -7.99 -13.26
N SER A 36 9.61 -8.81 -12.72
CA SER A 36 9.84 -10.24 -12.49
C SER A 36 9.78 -10.99 -13.81
N VAL A 37 10.72 -11.93 -14.02
CA VAL A 37 10.75 -12.79 -15.22
C VAL A 37 9.46 -13.59 -15.38
N THR A 38 8.86 -14.02 -14.27
CA THR A 38 7.63 -14.82 -14.27
C THR A 38 6.35 -13.97 -14.22
N GLY A 39 6.46 -12.67 -13.90
CA GLY A 39 5.29 -11.81 -13.64
C GLY A 39 4.58 -12.05 -12.30
N PHE A 40 5.10 -12.97 -11.48
CA PHE A 40 4.49 -13.41 -10.22
C PHE A 40 5.39 -13.19 -9.01
N ILE A 41 4.79 -13.17 -7.82
CA ILE A 41 5.47 -13.24 -6.53
C ILE A 41 5.27 -14.64 -5.96
N ARG A 42 6.30 -15.20 -5.32
CA ARG A 42 6.25 -16.51 -4.66
C ARG A 42 6.11 -16.35 -3.15
N ASN A 43 5.40 -17.28 -2.52
CA ASN A 43 5.32 -17.34 -1.07
C ASN A 43 6.66 -17.80 -0.49
N LEU A 44 7.13 -17.17 0.60
CA LEU A 44 8.38 -17.55 1.26
C LEU A 44 8.31 -18.94 1.90
N PHE A 45 7.18 -19.29 2.48
CA PHE A 45 6.92 -20.57 3.14
C PHE A 45 6.47 -21.66 2.17
N GLU A 46 5.84 -21.28 1.05
CA GLU A 46 5.40 -22.19 -0.01
C GLU A 46 5.93 -21.74 -1.39
N PRO A 47 7.21 -21.97 -1.74
CA PRO A 47 7.83 -21.41 -2.95
C PRO A 47 7.15 -21.78 -4.27
N ASN A 48 6.46 -22.92 -4.31
CA ASN A 48 5.71 -23.38 -5.48
C ASN A 48 4.36 -22.68 -5.64
N LYS A 49 3.92 -21.92 -4.63
CA LYS A 49 2.66 -21.18 -4.63
C LYS A 49 2.89 -19.76 -5.13
N VAL A 50 2.17 -19.44 -6.20
CA VAL A 50 2.10 -18.08 -6.74
C VAL A 50 1.13 -17.27 -5.88
N ILE A 51 1.55 -16.08 -5.45
CA ILE A 51 0.70 -15.09 -4.79
C ILE A 51 0.40 -13.95 -5.76
N GLN A 52 -0.88 -13.59 -5.87
CA GLN A 52 -1.35 -12.55 -6.79
C GLN A 52 -1.14 -11.13 -6.25
N ASP A 53 -1.23 -10.92 -4.94
CA ASP A 53 -1.07 -9.61 -4.31
C ASP A 53 -0.14 -9.71 -3.09
N SER A 54 0.36 -8.57 -2.61
CA SER A 54 1.13 -8.54 -1.37
C SER A 54 0.21 -8.77 -0.15
N GLU A 55 0.82 -8.94 1.01
CA GLU A 55 0.12 -9.07 2.30
C GLU A 55 -0.85 -7.91 2.54
N LYS A 56 -2.04 -8.28 3.04
CA LYS A 56 -3.12 -7.35 3.38
C LYS A 56 -3.84 -7.80 4.63
N GLU A 57 -4.42 -6.84 5.32
CA GLU A 57 -5.20 -7.06 6.53
C GLU A 57 -6.48 -6.23 6.50
N TYR A 58 -7.53 -6.69 7.18
CA TYR A 58 -8.76 -5.92 7.35
C TYR A 58 -8.57 -4.88 8.45
N LEU A 59 -8.07 -3.68 8.12
CA LEU A 59 -7.67 -2.67 9.11
C LEU A 59 -8.51 -1.40 9.07
N LEU A 60 -8.82 -0.90 7.88
CA LEU A 60 -9.38 0.43 7.69
C LEU A 60 -10.77 0.39 7.06
N CYS A 61 -11.60 1.36 7.42
CA CYS A 61 -12.83 1.61 6.67
C CYS A 61 -12.53 2.33 5.35
N SER A 62 -13.45 2.24 4.40
CA SER A 62 -13.34 2.84 3.05
C SER A 62 -12.90 4.31 3.04
N LYS A 63 -13.39 5.12 3.98
CA LYS A 63 -13.01 6.54 4.09
C LYS A 63 -11.53 6.72 4.48
N CYS A 64 -11.00 5.85 5.34
CA CYS A 64 -9.61 5.91 5.78
C CYS A 64 -8.67 5.34 4.71
N GLU A 65 -9.07 4.26 4.03
CA GLU A 65 -8.39 3.75 2.84
C GLU A 65 -8.26 4.84 1.76
N GLY A 66 -9.35 5.54 1.45
CA GLY A 66 -9.31 6.63 0.46
C GLY A 66 -8.32 7.73 0.80
N ARG A 67 -8.14 8.07 2.09
CA ARG A 67 -7.16 9.08 2.53
C ARG A 67 -5.74 8.64 2.26
N PHE A 68 -5.40 7.41 2.63
CA PHE A 68 -4.08 6.85 2.36
C PHE A 68 -3.85 6.64 0.86
N GLY A 69 -4.86 6.17 0.12
CA GLY A 69 -4.81 5.99 -1.33
C GLY A 69 -4.48 7.27 -2.10
N ILE A 70 -4.97 8.44 -1.67
CA ILE A 70 -4.61 9.74 -2.29
C ILE A 70 -3.11 10.01 -2.11
N ALA A 71 -2.59 9.88 -0.89
CA ALA A 71 -1.18 10.12 -0.59
C ALA A 71 -0.25 9.11 -1.29
N GLU A 72 -0.66 7.85 -1.34
CA GLU A 72 0.06 6.79 -2.07
C GLU A 72 0.10 7.04 -3.58
N THR A 73 -1.02 7.48 -4.15
CA THR A 73 -1.08 7.79 -5.59
C THR A 73 -0.18 8.97 -5.93
N LEU A 74 -0.20 10.01 -5.10
CA LEU A 74 0.67 11.16 -5.27
C LEU A 74 2.15 10.77 -5.18
N PHE A 75 2.54 10.02 -4.14
CA PHE A 75 3.91 9.53 -4.00
C PHE A 75 4.34 8.62 -5.16
N ALA A 76 3.44 7.75 -5.62
CA ALA A 76 3.72 6.84 -6.74
C ALA A 76 4.08 7.62 -8.02
N ASN A 77 3.29 8.65 -8.32
CA ASN A 77 3.40 9.41 -9.57
C ASN A 77 4.53 10.45 -9.53
N GLU A 78 4.66 11.20 -8.43
CA GLU A 78 5.60 12.31 -8.34
C GLU A 78 7.01 11.85 -7.95
N VAL A 79 7.12 10.77 -7.16
CA VAL A 79 8.41 10.34 -6.60
C VAL A 79 8.80 8.94 -7.07
N PHE A 80 8.02 7.91 -6.74
CA PHE A 80 8.45 6.53 -6.91
C PHE A 80 8.72 6.14 -8.37
N HIS A 81 7.77 6.39 -9.28
CA HIS A 81 7.93 6.04 -10.69
C HIS A 81 9.04 6.87 -11.36
N PRO A 82 9.07 8.21 -11.25
CA PRO A 82 10.14 9.02 -11.82
C PRO A 82 11.53 8.63 -11.27
N PHE A 83 11.65 8.39 -9.98
CA PHE A 83 12.92 7.95 -9.36
C PHE A 83 13.36 6.59 -9.89
N LYS A 84 12.45 5.60 -9.97
CA LYS A 84 12.77 4.26 -10.48
C LYS A 84 13.03 4.20 -11.98
N ASP A 85 12.66 5.24 -12.72
CA ASP A 85 12.93 5.41 -14.13
C ASP A 85 14.12 6.38 -14.38
N ASN A 86 14.89 6.72 -13.33
CA ASN A 86 16.06 7.60 -13.39
C ASN A 86 15.76 9.01 -13.94
N LYS A 87 14.53 9.49 -13.78
CA LYS A 87 14.10 10.83 -14.25
C LYS A 87 14.33 11.92 -13.21
N ILE A 88 14.31 11.56 -11.93
CA ILE A 88 14.56 12.48 -10.82
C ILE A 88 15.48 11.83 -9.80
N TYR A 89 16.21 12.69 -9.07
CA TYR A 89 17.07 12.30 -7.94
C TYR A 89 16.86 13.20 -6.71
N LEU A 90 16.14 14.31 -6.90
CA LEU A 90 15.81 15.29 -5.88
C LEU A 90 14.31 15.59 -5.98
N PHE A 91 13.68 15.77 -4.83
CA PHE A 91 12.29 16.16 -4.67
C PHE A 91 12.17 16.89 -3.33
N ASP A 92 11.23 17.83 -3.26
CA ASP A 92 11.04 18.61 -2.05
C ASP A 92 10.34 17.79 -0.97
N TYR A 93 10.84 17.93 0.26
CA TYR A 93 10.19 17.37 1.43
C TYR A 93 9.13 18.34 1.94
N ASP A 94 7.87 18.01 1.71
CA ASP A 94 6.73 18.81 2.14
C ASP A 94 5.74 17.96 2.97
N THR A 95 4.76 18.62 3.57
CA THR A 95 3.69 18.10 4.41
C THR A 95 2.98 16.88 3.82
N TRP A 96 2.71 16.85 2.51
CA TRP A 96 2.07 15.70 1.86
C TRP A 96 2.98 14.45 1.87
N LEU A 97 4.30 14.63 1.69
CA LEU A 97 5.26 13.54 1.68
C LEU A 97 5.47 13.00 3.10
N ASN A 98 5.51 13.91 4.07
CA ASN A 98 5.51 13.56 5.48
C ASN A 98 4.26 12.74 5.86
N TYR A 99 3.07 13.15 5.40
CA TYR A 99 1.83 12.40 5.59
C TYR A 99 1.89 11.00 4.97
N PHE A 100 2.41 10.88 3.73
CA PHE A 100 2.62 9.58 3.10
C PHE A 100 3.54 8.70 3.96
N ILE A 101 4.71 9.20 4.39
CA ILE A 101 5.66 8.44 5.21
C ILE A 101 5.00 7.94 6.49
N TYR A 102 4.28 8.81 7.20
CA TYR A 102 3.55 8.40 8.40
C TYR A 102 2.49 7.34 8.11
N SER A 103 1.75 7.44 7.00
CA SER A 103 0.77 6.42 6.61
C SER A 103 1.41 5.04 6.39
N VAL A 104 2.64 4.99 5.86
CA VAL A 104 3.39 3.74 5.69
C VAL A 104 3.86 3.23 7.05
N SER A 105 4.58 4.05 7.81
CA SER A 105 5.13 3.65 9.11
C SER A 105 4.05 3.21 10.10
N TRP A 106 2.89 3.87 10.09
CA TRP A 106 1.79 3.58 10.98
C TRP A 106 1.14 2.19 10.74
N ARG A 107 1.23 1.63 9.53
CA ARG A 107 0.72 0.28 9.23
C ARG A 107 1.68 -0.85 9.63
N THR A 108 2.93 -0.52 9.89
CA THR A 108 4.00 -1.50 10.18
C THR A 108 4.35 -1.60 11.66
N ILE A 109 3.73 -0.78 12.52
CA ILE A 109 3.93 -0.71 13.98
C ILE A 109 2.64 -1.18 14.65
#